data_AF-A0A4V3I165-F1
#
_entry.id   AF-A0A4V3I165-F1
#
_cell.length_a   1.000
_cell.length_b   1.000
_cell.length_c   1.000
_cell.angle_alpha   90.00
_cell.angle_beta   90.00
_cell.angle_gamma   90.00
#
_symmetry.space_group_name_H-M   'P 1'
#
loop_
_entity.id
_entity.type
_entity.pdbx_description
1 polymer ?
#
loop_
_entity_poly.entity_id
_entity_poly.type
_entity_poly.pdbx_seq_one_letter_code
_entity_poly.pdbx_strand_id
1 'polypeptide(L)'
;MWVTRAYGPKLLISVSALHTEAVFWNPKARLHQREQVNMANRAKEKSAGDALIDGILADLDEADREPDGREVVWLEQARHLANRIAELEECISNDGLTVVLNSGRAVLHPAVAEVRQHRAALARVVAGVQMEETSVKDPTKQKAAQAKWRAHNEARRRAKGVV
;
A
#
# COMPACT_ATOMS: atom_id res chain seq x y z
N MET A 1 -77.01 11.13 14.06
CA MET A 1 -75.65 11.71 14.10
C MET A 1 -74.85 11.04 13.00
N TRP A 2 -74.69 11.74 11.88
CA TRP A 2 -74.11 11.21 10.65
C TRP A 2 -72.62 11.52 10.61
N VAL A 3 -71.77 10.52 10.36
CA VAL A 3 -70.38 10.73 9.95
C VAL A 3 -70.17 9.95 8.65
N THR A 4 -70.21 10.68 7.54
CA THR A 4 -69.82 10.22 6.21
C THR A 4 -68.31 10.43 6.04
N ARG A 5 -67.56 9.34 5.84
CA ARG A 5 -66.18 9.40 5.32
C ARG A 5 -66.11 8.58 4.04
N ALA A 6 -65.85 9.25 2.93
CA ALA A 6 -65.85 8.69 1.59
C ALA A 6 -64.55 7.92 1.27
N TYR A 7 -64.76 6.69 0.81
CA TYR A 7 -64.04 5.90 -0.22
C TYR A 7 -62.51 5.69 -0.18
N GLY A 8 -62.14 4.42 0.03
CA GLY A 8 -61.06 3.70 -0.65
C GLY A 8 -61.43 2.21 -0.72
N PRO A 9 -61.31 1.52 -1.87
CA PRO A 9 -61.93 0.21 -2.05
C PRO A 9 -61.30 -0.85 -1.15
N LYS A 10 -62.17 -1.52 -0.37
CA LYS A 10 -61.88 -2.75 0.35
C LYS A 10 -61.56 -3.84 -0.69
N LEU A 11 -60.28 -4.13 -0.89
CA LEU A 11 -59.88 -5.41 -1.46
C LEU A 11 -59.66 -6.38 -0.30
N LEU A 12 -60.72 -7.13 0.01
CA LEU A 12 -60.60 -8.46 0.57
C LEU A 12 -59.71 -9.28 -0.36
N ILE A 13 -58.43 -9.45 -0.02
CA ILE A 13 -57.62 -10.48 -0.66
C ILE A 13 -57.86 -11.77 0.11
N SER A 14 -58.84 -12.49 -0.41
CA SER A 14 -59.08 -13.92 -0.23
C SER A 14 -57.76 -14.71 -0.13
N VAL A 15 -57.64 -15.49 0.94
CA VAL A 15 -56.67 -16.59 1.07
C VAL A 15 -57.11 -17.71 0.13
N SER A 16 -56.95 -17.52 -1.18
CA SER A 16 -57.16 -18.54 -2.23
C SER A 16 -56.64 -18.02 -3.57
N ALA A 17 -55.33 -17.89 -3.66
CA ALA A 17 -54.60 -17.92 -4.92
C ALA A 17 -53.27 -18.63 -4.66
N LEU A 18 -53.35 -19.97 -4.60
CA LEU A 18 -52.17 -20.80 -4.84
C LEU A 18 -51.66 -20.43 -6.24
N HIS A 19 -50.34 -20.22 -6.35
CA HIS A 19 -49.56 -19.69 -7.49
C HIS A 19 -49.27 -18.18 -7.42
N THR A 20 -48.56 -17.77 -6.35
CA THR A 20 -47.78 -16.53 -6.34
C THR A 20 -46.31 -16.91 -6.40
N GLU A 21 -45.71 -16.60 -7.54
CA GLU A 21 -44.29 -16.40 -7.84
C GLU A 21 -43.31 -16.93 -6.80
N ALA A 22 -42.70 -18.07 -7.12
CA ALA A 22 -41.40 -18.40 -6.61
C ALA A 22 -40.48 -17.18 -6.87
N VAL A 23 -40.24 -16.39 -5.82
CA VAL A 23 -39.08 -15.51 -5.75
C VAL A 23 -37.91 -16.41 -6.10
N PHE A 24 -37.44 -16.27 -7.33
CA PHE A 24 -36.44 -17.13 -7.94
C PHE A 24 -35.16 -16.93 -7.14
N TRP A 25 -35.01 -17.75 -6.10
CA TRP A 25 -33.85 -17.83 -5.25
C TRP A 25 -32.72 -18.37 -6.14
N ASN A 26 -32.01 -17.46 -6.79
CA ASN A 26 -30.79 -17.78 -7.52
C ASN A 26 -29.59 -17.52 -6.59
N PRO A 27 -29.06 -18.55 -5.91
CA PRO A 27 -27.93 -18.39 -5.01
C PRO A 27 -26.69 -17.84 -5.73
N LYS A 28 -26.53 -18.13 -7.03
CA LYS A 28 -25.41 -17.61 -7.82
C LYS A 28 -25.51 -16.10 -8.04
N ALA A 29 -26.69 -15.57 -8.34
CA ALA A 29 -26.88 -14.12 -8.53
C ALA A 29 -26.56 -13.32 -7.25
N ARG A 30 -26.91 -13.88 -6.08
CA ARG A 30 -26.58 -13.29 -4.78
C ARG A 30 -25.07 -13.34 -4.47
N LEU A 31 -24.39 -14.42 -4.87
CA LEU A 31 -22.94 -14.53 -4.74
C LEU A 31 -22.22 -13.50 -5.61
N HIS A 32 -22.64 -13.34 -6.88
CA HIS A 32 -22.09 -12.31 -7.77
C HIS A 32 -22.30 -10.90 -7.24
N GLN A 33 -23.50 -10.60 -6.70
CA GLN A 33 -23.78 -9.29 -6.12
C GLN A 33 -22.94 -9.02 -4.86
N ARG A 34 -22.76 -10.03 -4.00
CA ARG A 34 -21.88 -9.95 -2.81
C ARG A 34 -20.41 -9.75 -3.20
N GLU A 35 -19.95 -10.46 -4.22
CA GLU A 35 -18.59 -10.36 -4.75
C GLU A 35 -18.33 -8.97 -5.34
N GLN A 36 -19.27 -8.40 -6.10
CA GLN A 36 -19.18 -7.03 -6.60
C GLN A 36 -19.13 -5.98 -5.48
N VAL A 37 -19.97 -6.12 -4.45
CA VAL A 37 -19.95 -5.22 -3.29
C VAL A 37 -18.63 -5.34 -2.51
N ASN A 38 -18.10 -6.56 -2.34
CA ASN A 38 -16.83 -6.78 -1.68
C ASN A 38 -15.65 -6.21 -2.48
N MET A 39 -15.65 -6.34 -3.81
CA MET A 39 -14.64 -5.71 -4.67
C MET A 39 -14.70 -4.18 -4.61
N ALA A 40 -15.91 -3.60 -4.61
CA ALA A 40 -16.10 -2.16 -4.47
C ALA A 40 -15.63 -1.65 -3.09
N ASN A 41 -15.86 -2.42 -2.02
CA ASN A 41 -15.37 -2.08 -0.69
C ASN A 41 -13.85 -2.20 -0.58
N ARG A 42 -13.24 -3.27 -1.12
CA ARG A 42 -11.77 -3.40 -1.21
C ARG A 42 -11.13 -2.24 -2.00
N ALA A 43 -11.79 -1.77 -3.06
CA ALA A 43 -11.34 -0.61 -3.83
C ALA A 43 -11.48 0.73 -3.06
N LYS A 44 -12.30 0.76 -2.02
CA LYS A 44 -12.53 1.96 -1.19
C LYS A 44 -11.59 2.02 0.03
N GLU A 45 -11.08 0.88 0.47
CA GLU A 45 -10.10 0.82 1.56
C GLU A 45 -8.74 1.31 1.04
N LYS A 46 -8.10 2.21 1.80
CA LYS A 46 -6.74 2.65 1.50
C LYS A 46 -5.82 1.43 1.53
N SER A 47 -4.99 1.28 0.50
CA SER A 47 -4.01 0.20 0.48
C SER A 47 -2.97 0.40 1.61
N ALA A 48 -2.32 -0.66 2.04
CA ALA A 48 -1.28 -0.57 3.07
C ALA A 48 -0.15 0.40 2.66
N GLY A 49 0.16 0.45 1.37
CA GLY A 49 1.07 1.41 0.78
C GLY A 49 0.54 2.83 0.86
N ASP A 50 -0.73 3.08 0.55
CA ASP A 50 -1.32 4.43 0.68
C ASP A 50 -1.25 4.92 2.12
N ALA A 51 -1.61 4.06 3.08
CA ALA A 51 -1.53 4.40 4.50
C ALA A 51 -0.10 4.73 4.96
N LEU A 52 0.90 3.98 4.46
CA LEU A 52 2.31 4.26 4.74
C LEU A 52 2.75 5.62 4.18
N ILE A 53 2.43 5.89 2.92
CA ILE A 53 2.85 7.14 2.27
C ILE A 53 2.14 8.34 2.88
N ASP A 54 0.86 8.23 3.20
CA ASP A 54 0.11 9.29 3.88
C ASP A 54 0.74 9.66 5.22
N GLY A 55 1.21 8.67 6.00
CA GLY A 55 1.91 8.92 7.26
C GLY A 55 3.23 9.67 7.03
N ILE A 56 4.03 9.23 6.07
CA ILE A 56 5.30 9.88 5.73
C ILE A 56 5.09 11.32 5.23
N LEU A 57 4.08 11.56 4.39
CA LEU A 57 3.76 12.88 3.88
C LEU A 57 3.21 13.80 4.98
N ALA A 58 2.44 13.27 5.94
CA ALA A 58 1.99 14.03 7.10
C ALA A 58 3.17 14.48 7.97
N ASP A 59 4.15 13.61 8.21
CA ASP A 59 5.37 13.95 8.95
C ASP A 59 6.20 15.04 8.22
N LEU A 60 6.23 15.02 6.88
CA LEU A 60 6.89 16.06 6.08
C LEU A 60 6.15 17.40 6.11
N ASP A 61 4.82 17.39 6.03
CA ASP A 61 3.98 18.58 6.13
C ASP A 61 4.11 19.25 7.51
N GLU A 62 4.13 18.46 8.59
CA GLU A 62 4.39 18.98 9.95
C GLU A 62 5.78 19.64 10.07
N ALA A 63 6.74 19.18 9.26
CA ALA A 63 8.08 19.75 9.18
C ALA A 63 8.22 20.90 8.16
N ASP A 64 7.15 21.32 7.49
CA ASP A 64 7.12 22.31 6.39
C ASP A 64 8.10 21.94 5.26
N ARG A 65 8.05 20.67 4.83
CA ARG A 65 8.95 20.10 3.82
C ARG A 65 8.20 19.36 2.74
N GLU A 66 8.80 19.37 1.55
CA GLU A 66 8.34 18.60 0.40
C GLU A 66 9.39 17.55 0.01
N PRO A 67 8.98 16.34 -0.42
CA PRO A 67 9.90 15.35 -0.92
C PRO A 67 10.53 15.80 -2.24
N ASP A 68 11.84 15.59 -2.38
CA ASP A 68 12.53 15.87 -3.63
C ASP A 68 12.18 14.82 -4.72
N GLY A 69 12.60 15.07 -5.97
CA GLY A 69 12.29 14.16 -7.09
C GLY A 69 12.87 12.75 -6.94
N ARG A 70 13.94 12.56 -6.16
CA ARG A 70 14.51 11.24 -5.86
C ARG A 70 13.69 10.55 -4.77
N GLU A 71 13.26 11.29 -3.76
CA GLU A 71 12.44 10.80 -2.66
C GLU A 71 11.05 10.38 -3.15
N VAL A 72 10.46 11.09 -4.11
CA VAL A 72 9.20 10.67 -4.75
C VAL A 72 9.32 9.26 -5.35
N VAL A 73 10.43 8.93 -5.99
CA VAL A 73 10.67 7.59 -6.56
C VAL A 73 10.81 6.53 -5.45
N TRP A 74 11.47 6.87 -4.36
CA TRP A 74 11.60 5.97 -3.21
C TRP A 74 10.29 5.76 -2.46
N LEU A 75 9.47 6.80 -2.32
CA LEU A 75 8.13 6.70 -1.75
C LEU A 75 7.23 5.79 -2.58
N GLU A 76 7.29 5.89 -3.91
CA GLU A 76 6.52 4.97 -4.76
C GLU A 76 7.00 3.51 -4.62
N GLN A 77 8.32 3.31 -4.55
CA GLN A 77 8.87 1.98 -4.30
C GLN A 77 8.47 1.42 -2.92
N ALA A 78 8.40 2.28 -1.89
CA ALA A 78 7.93 1.91 -0.57
C ALA A 78 6.43 1.55 -0.57
N ARG A 79 5.61 2.31 -1.30
CA ARG A 79 4.17 2.01 -1.50
C ARG A 79 3.98 0.60 -2.05
N HIS A 80 4.70 0.26 -3.12
CA HIS A 80 4.60 -1.06 -3.74
C HIS A 80 5.05 -2.18 -2.80
N LEU A 81 6.13 -1.99 -2.05
CA LEU A 81 6.63 -2.98 -1.10
C LEU A 81 5.64 -3.21 0.05
N ALA A 82 5.04 -2.15 0.59
CA ALA A 82 4.03 -2.24 1.63
C ALA A 82 2.78 -2.98 1.15
N ASN A 83 2.30 -2.71 -0.07
CA ASN A 83 1.19 -3.44 -0.66
C ASN A 83 1.51 -4.93 -0.83
N ARG A 84 2.71 -5.25 -1.32
CA ARG A 84 3.11 -6.66 -1.50
C ARG A 84 3.22 -7.40 -0.17
N ILE A 85 3.69 -6.74 0.89
CA ILE A 85 3.71 -7.32 2.24
C ILE A 85 2.29 -7.63 2.69
N ALA A 86 1.35 -6.69 2.55
CA ALA A 86 -0.04 -6.89 2.96
C ALA A 86 -0.71 -8.05 2.20
N GLU A 87 -0.50 -8.16 0.89
CA GLU A 87 -1.00 -9.28 0.07
C GLU A 87 -0.44 -10.63 0.55
N LEU A 88 0.87 -10.71 0.81
CA LEU A 88 1.51 -11.94 1.28
C LEU A 88 1.05 -12.31 2.70
N GLU A 89 0.82 -11.33 3.56
CA GLU A 89 0.26 -11.53 4.90
C GLU A 89 -1.20 -11.99 4.85
N GLU A 90 -2.01 -11.49 3.91
CA GLU A 90 -3.37 -12.01 3.66
C GLU A 90 -3.32 -13.48 3.24
N CYS A 91 -2.39 -13.87 2.34
CA CYS A 91 -2.19 -15.28 1.98
C CYS A 91 -1.85 -16.15 3.20
N ILE A 92 -0.89 -15.71 4.02
CA ILE A 92 -0.49 -16.45 5.24
C ILE A 92 -1.66 -16.53 6.24
N SER A 93 -2.47 -15.48 6.36
CA SER A 93 -3.63 -15.48 7.23
C SER A 93 -4.71 -16.47 6.76
N ASN A 94 -4.87 -16.63 5.45
CA ASN A 94 -5.86 -17.55 4.88
C ASN A 94 -5.40 -19.01 4.94
N ASP A 95 -4.14 -19.28 4.61
CA ASP A 95 -3.59 -20.64 4.45
C ASP A 95 -2.96 -21.18 5.75
N GLY A 96 -2.63 -20.28 6.68
CA GLY A 96 -1.89 -20.58 7.90
C GLY A 96 -0.36 -20.55 7.72
N LEU A 97 0.36 -20.61 8.84
CA LEU A 97 1.83 -20.52 8.84
C LEU A 97 2.52 -21.76 8.24
N THR A 98 1.82 -22.89 8.15
CA THR A 98 2.36 -24.17 7.68
C THR A 98 1.42 -24.75 6.65
N VAL A 99 1.96 -25.17 5.51
CA VAL A 99 1.23 -25.83 4.43
C VAL A 99 1.68 -27.28 4.30
N VAL A 100 0.75 -28.16 3.95
CA VAL A 100 1.06 -29.58 3.71
C VAL A 100 1.27 -29.78 2.22
N LEU A 101 2.46 -30.24 1.84
CA LEU A 101 2.76 -30.59 0.46
C LEU A 101 2.01 -31.87 0.04
N ASN A 102 1.87 -32.10 -1.26
CA ASN A 102 1.26 -33.34 -1.79
C ASN A 102 1.93 -34.64 -1.29
N SER A 103 3.19 -34.55 -0.83
CA SER A 103 3.92 -35.66 -0.20
C SER A 103 3.53 -35.93 1.26
N GLY A 104 2.59 -35.17 1.83
CA GLY A 104 2.19 -35.25 3.24
C GLY A 104 3.14 -34.52 4.21
N ARG A 105 4.23 -33.94 3.71
CA ARG A 105 5.18 -33.17 4.54
C ARG A 105 4.64 -31.78 4.84
N ALA A 106 4.58 -31.44 6.12
CA ALA A 106 4.33 -30.08 6.58
C ALA A 106 5.59 -29.21 6.40
N VAL A 107 5.44 -28.06 5.74
CA VAL A 107 6.51 -27.08 5.52
C VAL A 107 6.01 -25.68 5.86
N LEU A 108 6.93 -24.77 6.19
CA LEU A 108 6.60 -23.36 6.39
C LEU A 108 5.99 -22.78 5.10
N HIS A 109 4.95 -21.96 5.24
CA HIS A 109 4.32 -21.29 4.10
C HIS A 109 5.36 -20.46 3.32
N PRO A 110 5.49 -20.63 1.98
CA PRO A 110 6.55 -19.99 1.19
C PRO A 110 6.53 -18.46 1.29
N ALA A 111 5.35 -17.84 1.37
CA ALA A 111 5.19 -16.40 1.58
C ALA A 111 5.88 -15.87 2.85
N VAL A 112 6.15 -16.70 3.88
CA VAL A 112 6.83 -16.24 5.10
C VAL A 112 8.24 -15.75 4.80
N ALA A 113 8.97 -16.46 3.92
CA ALA A 113 10.30 -16.03 3.50
C ALA A 113 10.24 -14.75 2.67
N GLU A 114 9.26 -14.64 1.78
CA GLU A 114 9.03 -13.46 0.94
C GLU A 114 8.70 -12.22 1.79
N VAL A 115 7.81 -12.32 2.77
CA VAL A 115 7.48 -11.22 3.70
C VAL A 115 8.74 -10.71 4.39
N ARG A 116 9.63 -11.60 4.84
CA ARG A 116 10.90 -11.19 5.48
C ARG A 116 11.80 -10.42 4.52
N GLN A 117 11.92 -10.87 3.28
CA GLN A 117 12.72 -10.19 2.26
C GLN A 117 12.14 -8.80 1.93
N HIS A 118 10.81 -8.71 1.79
CA HIS A 118 10.13 -7.46 1.49
C HIS A 118 10.23 -6.46 2.65
N ARG A 119 10.10 -6.92 3.90
CA ARG A 119 10.33 -6.06 5.08
C ARG A 119 11.76 -5.53 5.14
N ALA A 120 12.75 -6.37 4.84
CA ALA A 120 14.15 -5.94 4.78
C ALA A 120 14.40 -4.95 3.62
N ALA A 121 13.74 -5.13 2.48
CA ALA A 121 13.81 -4.20 1.36
C ALA A 121 13.12 -2.86 1.69
N LEU A 122 11.93 -2.91 2.29
CA LEU A 122 11.18 -1.73 2.71
C LEU A 122 11.98 -0.89 3.71
N ALA A 123 12.58 -1.53 4.72
CA ALA A 123 13.44 -0.85 5.68
C ALA A 123 14.61 -0.10 4.99
N ARG A 124 15.20 -0.69 3.94
CA ARG A 124 16.27 -0.05 3.16
C ARG A 124 15.76 1.12 2.29
N VAL A 125 14.59 0.97 1.67
CA VAL A 125 14.00 2.03 0.84
C VAL A 125 13.58 3.23 1.71
N VAL A 126 12.91 2.98 2.83
CA VAL A 126 12.48 4.02 3.77
C VAL A 126 13.69 4.71 4.40
N ALA A 127 14.74 3.97 4.79
CA ALA A 127 15.99 4.58 5.26
C ALA A 127 16.70 5.42 4.18
N GLY A 128 16.40 5.19 2.90
CA GLY A 128 16.87 6.01 1.80
C GLY A 128 16.24 7.40 1.81
N VAL A 129 14.94 7.52 2.13
CA VAL A 129 14.21 8.79 2.22
C VAL A 129 14.83 9.64 3.34
N GLN A 130 15.72 10.56 2.98
CA GLN A 130 16.50 11.34 3.93
C GLN A 130 15.76 12.63 4.26
N MET A 131 14.95 12.58 5.31
CA MET A 131 14.22 13.72 5.85
C MET A 131 15.11 14.75 6.58
N GLU A 132 16.41 14.81 6.31
CA GLU A 132 17.31 15.83 6.84
C GLU A 132 17.75 16.75 5.70
N GLU A 133 17.98 18.02 6.02
CA GLU A 133 18.72 18.91 5.13
C GLU A 133 20.14 18.34 5.01
N THR A 134 20.32 17.43 4.06
CA THR A 134 21.64 17.14 3.58
C THR A 134 22.16 18.47 3.09
N SER A 135 23.14 19.02 3.82
CA SER A 135 24.04 20.02 3.28
C SER A 135 24.76 19.35 2.12
N VAL A 136 24.07 19.19 0.99
CA VAL A 136 24.62 18.70 -0.25
C VAL A 136 25.49 19.85 -0.71
N LYS A 137 26.72 19.87 -0.20
CA LYS A 137 27.78 20.70 -0.77
C LYS A 137 27.78 20.37 -2.25
N ASP A 138 27.38 21.34 -3.07
CA ASP A 138 27.21 21.21 -4.51
C ASP A 138 28.38 20.39 -5.11
N PRO A 139 28.11 19.24 -5.76
CA PRO A 139 29.15 18.35 -6.25
C PRO A 139 30.09 19.04 -7.26
N THR A 140 29.63 20.08 -7.94
CA THR A 140 30.44 20.93 -8.81
C THR A 140 31.43 21.75 -8.00
N LYS A 141 30.96 22.37 -6.90
CA LYS A 141 31.82 23.12 -5.96
C LYS A 141 32.81 22.18 -5.24
N GLN A 142 32.41 20.95 -4.93
CA GLN A 142 33.31 19.94 -4.36
C GLN A 142 34.43 19.55 -5.33
N LYS A 143 34.09 19.26 -6.60
CA LYS A 143 35.10 18.94 -7.63
C LYS A 143 36.08 20.09 -7.83
N ALA A 144 35.60 21.32 -7.88
CA ALA A 144 36.45 22.51 -8.00
C ALA A 144 37.34 22.71 -6.76
N ALA A 145 36.82 22.52 -5.55
CA ALA A 145 37.60 22.60 -4.31
C ALA A 145 38.68 21.51 -4.24
N GLN A 146 38.34 20.28 -4.60
CA GLN A 146 39.30 19.18 -4.65
C GLN A 146 40.38 19.41 -5.71
N ALA A 147 40.04 19.93 -6.88
CA ALA A 147 41.01 20.27 -7.92
C ALA A 147 42.00 21.35 -7.44
N LYS A 148 41.49 22.41 -6.80
CA LYS A 148 42.33 23.45 -6.17
C LYS A 148 43.25 22.88 -5.09
N TRP A 149 42.71 22.02 -4.22
CA TRP A 149 43.49 21.40 -3.14
C TRP A 149 44.58 20.47 -3.68
N ARG A 150 44.27 19.65 -4.70
CA ARG A 150 45.24 18.78 -5.38
C ARG A 150 46.36 19.61 -6.02
N ALA A 151 46.02 20.64 -6.79
CA ALA A 151 47.00 21.53 -7.43
C ALA A 151 47.91 22.22 -6.41
N HIS A 152 47.34 22.70 -5.30
CA HIS A 152 48.10 23.30 -4.20
C HIS A 152 49.07 22.28 -3.54
N ASN A 153 48.61 21.06 -3.27
CA ASN A 153 49.45 20.03 -2.66
C ASN A 153 50.56 19.55 -3.60
N GLU A 154 50.26 19.44 -4.90
CA GLU A 154 51.22 19.06 -5.93
C GLU A 154 52.32 20.13 -6.10
N ALA A 155 51.93 21.41 -6.13
CA ALA A 155 52.88 22.53 -6.11
C ALA A 155 53.76 22.50 -4.85
N ARG A 156 53.17 22.20 -3.69
CA ARG A 156 53.91 22.06 -2.43
C ARG A 156 54.86 20.85 -2.42
N ARG A 157 54.50 19.72 -3.02
CA ARG A 157 55.37 18.53 -3.15
C ARG A 157 56.56 18.81 -4.07
N ARG A 158 56.31 19.46 -5.21
CA ARG A 158 57.37 19.91 -6.13
C ARG A 158 58.35 20.87 -5.46
N ALA A 159 57.85 21.85 -4.70
CA ALA A 159 58.68 22.78 -3.96
C ALA A 159 59.53 22.13 -2.85
N LYS A 160 59.09 20.97 -2.33
CA LYS A 160 59.83 20.20 -1.32
C LYS A 160 60.76 19.12 -1.90
N GLY A 161 60.81 18.96 -3.23
CA GLY A 161 61.66 17.96 -3.89
C GLY A 161 61.28 16.50 -3.58
N VAL A 162 60.07 16.26 -3.08
CA VAL A 162 59.57 14.91 -2.78
C VAL A 162 58.74 14.45 -3.98
N VAL A 163 59.38 13.69 -4.88
CA VAL A 163 58.71 12.93 -5.95
C VAL A 163 58.06 11.70 -5.31
#